data_AF-A0A1S8CA50-F1
#
_entry.id   AF-A0A1S8CA50-F1
#
_cell.length_a   1.000
_cell.length_b   1.000
_cell.length_c   1.000
_cell.angle_alpha   90.00
_cell.angle_beta   90.00
_cell.angle_gamma   90.00
#
_symmetry.space_group_name_H-M   'P 1'
#
loop_
_entity.id
_entity.type
_entity.pdbx_description
1 polymer ?
#
loop_
_entity_poly.entity_id
_entity_poly.type
_entity_poly.pdbx_seq_one_letter_code
_entity_poly.pdbx_strand_id
1 'polypeptide(L)'
;MQILLVTGPGGAGSSTVAAATALQLTATGARCLLLTDRAPHAAGLSDAVAVEVVTAQPAVQQVWSRHVDQLAGLLPMHALPPATSVVPVPGVDRFALLTALAGHAAADRFDVVVVDAGPTPAALTLLALPGALRWWLGQLAPTRLRVLASLRAAAAPGRPNGLAGLLASAEGLEQLVDRVPLGDPARTAVHLVLRPDTTAATSCGPPPPPWGCSGSRSRR
;
A
#
# COMPACT_ATOMS: atom_id res chain seq x y z
N MET A 1 -1.26 12.31 -10.81
CA MET A 1 -1.01 12.09 -9.38
C MET A 1 0.49 11.96 -9.06
N GLN A 2 0.98 12.85 -8.19
CA GLN A 2 2.29 12.87 -7.51
C GLN A 2 2.12 12.39 -6.05
N ILE A 3 3.14 11.75 -5.49
CA ILE A 3 3.12 11.24 -4.11
C ILE A 3 4.24 11.90 -3.31
N LEU A 4 3.89 12.47 -2.17
CA LEU A 4 4.83 13.04 -1.21
C LEU A 4 4.79 12.25 0.10
N LEU A 5 5.76 11.37 0.33
CA LEU A 5 5.89 10.67 1.62
C LEU A 5 6.60 11.56 2.63
N VAL A 6 5.97 11.83 3.76
CA VAL A 6 6.57 12.55 4.88
C VAL A 6 6.84 11.56 6.00
N THR A 7 8.08 11.50 6.48
CA THR A 7 8.51 10.56 7.52
C THR A 7 9.60 11.18 8.41
N GLY A 8 9.92 10.53 9.53
CA GLY A 8 10.97 10.95 10.45
C GLY A 8 11.19 9.91 11.55
N PRO A 9 12.12 10.10 12.48
CA PRO A 9 12.47 9.12 13.52
C PRO A 9 11.36 8.83 14.55
N GLY A 10 10.24 9.57 14.50
CA GLY A 10 9.21 9.60 15.53
C GLY A 10 9.43 10.77 16.50
N GLY A 11 8.36 11.50 16.83
CA GLY A 11 8.43 12.68 17.70
C GLY A 11 9.08 13.94 17.09
N ALA A 12 9.59 13.87 15.85
CA ALA A 12 10.16 15.02 15.13
C ALA A 12 9.10 15.95 14.49
N GLY A 13 7.81 15.64 14.64
CA GLY A 13 6.72 16.43 14.04
C GLY A 13 6.41 16.10 12.58
N SER A 14 6.83 14.94 12.07
CA SER A 14 6.60 14.51 10.68
C SER A 14 5.12 14.61 10.26
N SER A 15 4.21 14.18 11.13
CA SER A 15 2.78 14.23 10.84
C SER A 15 2.21 15.65 10.83
N THR A 16 2.75 16.55 11.66
CA THR A 16 2.41 17.98 11.63
C THR A 16 2.90 18.61 10.32
N VAL A 17 4.12 18.27 9.89
CA VAL A 17 4.67 18.73 8.61
C VAL A 17 3.86 18.17 7.43
N ALA A 18 3.43 16.91 7.48
CA ALA A 18 2.55 16.32 6.48
C ALA A 18 1.22 17.09 6.36
N ALA A 19 0.56 17.35 7.49
CA ALA A 19 -0.68 18.10 7.53
C ALA A 19 -0.50 19.55 7.01
N ALA A 20 0.54 20.25 7.47
CA ALA A 20 0.86 21.60 7.02
C ALA A 20 1.17 21.65 5.52
N THR A 21 1.87 20.65 5.00
CA THR A 21 2.18 20.54 3.57
C THR A 21 0.91 20.33 2.76
N ALA A 22 0.02 19.43 3.19
CA ALA A 22 -1.25 19.20 2.51
C ALA A 22 -2.15 20.45 2.51
N LEU A 23 -2.20 21.18 3.62
CA LEU A 23 -2.91 22.46 3.72
C LEU A 23 -2.34 23.50 2.75
N GLN A 24 -1.01 23.66 2.72
CA GLN A 24 -0.35 24.63 1.84
C GLN A 24 -0.57 24.30 0.36
N LEU A 25 -0.49 23.03 -0.01
CA LEU A 25 -0.75 22.59 -1.39
C LEU A 25 -2.21 22.82 -1.80
N THR A 26 -3.15 22.56 -0.89
CA THR A 26 -4.57 22.86 -1.13
C THR A 26 -4.81 24.36 -1.27
N ALA A 27 -4.21 25.17 -0.40
CA ALA A 27 -4.31 26.63 -0.41
C ALA A 27 -3.72 27.26 -1.68
N THR A 28 -2.73 26.60 -2.30
CA THR A 28 -2.12 27.02 -3.58
C THR A 28 -2.87 26.46 -4.80
N GLY A 29 -4.01 25.79 -4.60
CA GLY A 29 -4.92 25.36 -5.66
C GLY A 29 -4.76 23.92 -6.14
N ALA A 30 -3.87 23.12 -5.53
CA ALA A 30 -3.73 21.71 -5.90
C ALA A 30 -4.90 20.88 -5.37
N ARG A 31 -5.38 19.90 -6.16
CA ARG A 31 -6.28 18.85 -5.65
C ARG A 31 -5.46 17.92 -4.76
N CYS A 32 -5.39 18.21 -3.47
CA CYS A 32 -4.51 17.52 -2.53
C CYS A 32 -5.31 16.61 -1.58
N LEU A 33 -4.74 15.44 -1.29
CA LEU A 33 -5.21 14.51 -0.26
C LEU A 33 -4.10 14.33 0.79
N LEU A 34 -4.46 14.43 2.07
CA LEU A 34 -3.66 13.90 3.17
C LEU A 34 -4.10 12.45 3.46
N LEU A 35 -3.20 11.50 3.23
CA LEU A 35 -3.40 10.09 3.53
C LEU A 35 -2.56 9.72 4.77
N THR A 36 -3.19 9.14 5.79
CA THR A 36 -2.52 8.78 7.05
C THR A 36 -3.14 7.51 7.63
N ASP A 37 -2.37 6.72 8.39
CA ASP A 37 -2.90 5.59 9.16
C ASP A 37 -3.23 5.93 10.62
N ARG A 38 -3.15 7.22 10.96
CA ARG A 38 -3.28 7.71 12.33
C ARG A 38 -4.39 8.74 12.38
N ALA A 39 -5.04 8.89 13.54
CA ALA A 39 -6.00 9.96 13.73
C ALA A 39 -5.32 11.33 13.47
N PRO A 40 -5.92 12.26 12.73
CA PRO A 40 -5.39 13.61 12.60
C PRO A 40 -5.40 14.33 13.95
N HIS A 41 -4.35 15.09 14.27
CA HIS A 41 -4.22 15.77 15.58
C HIS A 41 -4.56 17.26 15.49
N ALA A 42 -4.74 17.80 14.28
CA ALA A 42 -5.08 19.20 14.06
C ALA A 42 -6.60 19.37 13.92
N ALA A 43 -7.20 20.20 14.79
CA ALA A 43 -8.60 20.56 14.70
C ALA A 43 -8.90 21.31 13.39
N GLY A 44 -10.04 21.03 12.76
CA GLY A 44 -10.47 21.67 11.51
C GLY A 44 -9.66 21.27 10.27
N LEU A 45 -8.71 20.32 10.37
CA LEU A 45 -7.90 19.89 9.24
C LEU A 45 -8.76 19.36 8.09
N SER A 46 -9.74 18.52 8.41
CA SER A 46 -10.65 17.92 7.42
C SER A 46 -11.59 18.93 6.76
N ASP A 47 -11.76 20.12 7.33
CA ASP A 47 -12.57 21.19 6.74
C ASP A 47 -11.79 21.95 5.65
N ALA A 48 -10.45 21.94 5.74
CA ALA A 48 -9.57 22.71 4.87
C ALA A 48 -8.83 21.86 3.82
N VAL A 49 -8.67 20.56 4.06
CA VAL A 49 -8.04 19.63 3.11
C VAL A 49 -8.75 18.28 3.15
N ALA A 50 -8.78 17.55 2.02
CA ALA A 50 -9.26 16.18 2.03
C ALA A 50 -8.33 15.32 2.89
N VAL A 51 -8.89 14.64 3.89
CA VAL A 51 -8.14 13.75 4.78
C VAL A 51 -8.75 12.36 4.71
N GLU A 52 -7.90 11.36 4.48
CA GLU A 52 -8.28 9.95 4.59
C GLU A 52 -7.43 9.26 5.65
N VAL A 53 -8.12 8.69 6.63
CA VAL A 53 -7.52 7.90 7.70
C VAL A 53 -7.72 6.42 7.39
N VAL A 54 -6.63 5.75 7.05
CA VAL A 54 -6.63 4.34 6.69
C VAL A 54 -6.33 3.51 7.92
N THR A 55 -7.30 2.71 8.36
CA THR A 55 -7.10 1.81 9.49
C THR A 55 -6.93 0.36 9.02
N ALA A 56 -6.07 -0.39 9.71
CA ALA A 56 -5.77 -1.78 9.36
C ALA A 56 -6.99 -2.70 9.46
N GLN A 57 -7.83 -2.50 10.48
CA GLN A 57 -8.98 -3.37 10.74
C GLN A 57 -9.99 -3.38 9.58
N PRO A 58 -10.54 -2.23 9.12
CA PRO A 58 -11.48 -2.24 8.00
C PRO A 58 -10.85 -2.74 6.70
N ALA A 59 -9.56 -2.43 6.47
CA ALA A 59 -8.86 -2.91 5.28
C ALA A 59 -8.78 -4.44 5.24
N VAL A 60 -8.43 -5.08 6.37
CA VAL A 60 -8.41 -6.54 6.49
C VAL A 60 -9.80 -7.14 6.32
N GLN A 61 -10.82 -6.54 6.93
CA GLN A 61 -12.20 -7.01 6.80
C GLN A 61 -12.70 -6.94 5.34
N GLN A 62 -12.35 -5.87 4.62
CA GLN A 62 -12.72 -5.70 3.21
C GLN A 62 -12.01 -6.72 2.32
N VAL A 63 -10.72 -6.98 2.54
CA VAL A 63 -9.98 -8.00 1.79
C VAL A 63 -10.53 -9.40 2.11
N TRP A 64 -10.77 -9.70 3.38
CA TRP A 64 -11.31 -11.00 3.80
C TRP A 64 -12.68 -11.27 3.19
N SER A 65 -13.61 -10.32 3.32
CA SER A 65 -14.96 -10.45 2.74
C SER A 65 -14.94 -10.63 1.23
N ARG A 66 -13.97 -10.05 0.53
CA ARG A 66 -13.81 -10.24 -0.93
C ARG A 66 -13.38 -11.66 -1.32
N HIS A 67 -12.60 -12.34 -0.47
CA HIS A 67 -11.95 -13.60 -0.82
C HIS A 67 -12.47 -14.83 -0.06
N VAL A 68 -13.24 -14.65 1.02
CA VAL A 68 -13.69 -15.75 1.88
C VAL A 68 -14.51 -16.80 1.13
N ASP A 69 -15.38 -16.40 0.21
CA ASP A 69 -16.19 -17.35 -0.58
C ASP A 69 -15.33 -18.20 -1.52
N GLN A 70 -14.28 -17.60 -2.10
CA GLN A 70 -13.33 -18.30 -2.97
C GLN A 70 -12.51 -19.32 -2.17
N LEU A 71 -12.10 -18.95 -0.96
CA LEU A 71 -11.37 -19.84 -0.05
C LEU A 71 -12.27 -20.97 0.47
N ALA A 72 -13.53 -20.67 0.80
CA ALA A 72 -14.50 -21.68 1.24
C ALA A 72 -14.74 -22.75 0.17
N GLY A 73 -14.77 -22.34 -1.12
CA GLY A 73 -14.87 -23.27 -2.25
C GLY A 73 -13.70 -24.23 -2.40
N LEU A 74 -12.53 -23.93 -1.83
CA LEU A 74 -11.33 -24.78 -1.85
C LEU A 74 -11.18 -25.64 -0.59
N LEU A 75 -11.83 -25.23 0.51
CA LEU A 75 -11.77 -25.88 1.81
C LEU A 75 -13.17 -26.25 2.30
N PRO A 76 -13.92 -27.10 1.57
CA PRO A 76 -15.33 -27.38 1.88
C PRO A 76 -15.55 -28.02 3.26
N MET A 77 -14.48 -28.57 3.86
CA MET A 77 -14.50 -29.19 5.19
C MET A 77 -14.25 -28.20 6.34
N HIS A 78 -14.00 -26.90 6.06
CA HIS A 78 -13.63 -25.92 7.07
C HIS A 78 -14.58 -24.72 7.03
N ALA A 79 -15.17 -24.39 8.18
CA ALA A 79 -15.90 -23.14 8.34
C ALA A 79 -14.90 -21.99 8.53
N LEU A 80 -14.84 -21.09 7.55
CA LEU A 80 -14.00 -19.90 7.64
C LEU A 80 -14.67 -18.86 8.56
N PRO A 81 -13.89 -18.13 9.39
CA PRO A 81 -14.45 -17.12 10.27
C PRO A 81 -15.07 -15.95 9.48
N PRO A 82 -16.07 -15.25 10.04
CA PRO A 82 -16.60 -14.04 9.42
C PRO A 82 -15.55 -12.91 9.45
N ALA A 83 -15.68 -11.93 8.56
CA ALA A 83 -14.74 -10.80 8.44
C ALA A 83 -14.58 -10.05 9.78
N THR A 84 -15.65 -9.90 10.54
CA THR A 84 -15.66 -9.23 11.85
C THR A 84 -14.74 -9.89 12.89
N SER A 85 -14.41 -11.17 12.72
CA SER A 85 -13.56 -11.94 13.63
C SER A 85 -12.09 -12.01 13.19
N VAL A 86 -11.74 -11.44 12.03
CA VAL A 86 -10.35 -11.45 11.55
C VAL A 86 -9.54 -10.37 12.25
N VAL A 87 -8.39 -10.79 12.77
CA VAL A 87 -7.42 -9.91 13.43
C VAL A 87 -6.36 -9.45 12.43
N PRO A 88 -6.03 -8.15 12.38
CA PRO A 88 -4.97 -7.62 11.54
C PRO A 88 -3.62 -8.24 11.88
N VAL A 89 -2.96 -8.74 10.85
CA VAL A 89 -1.57 -9.20 10.96
C VAL A 89 -0.66 -7.97 11.09
N PRO A 90 0.41 -8.02 11.91
CA PRO A 90 1.39 -6.95 11.97
C PRO A 90 1.88 -6.53 10.58
N GLY A 91 1.92 -5.22 10.31
CA GLY A 91 2.36 -4.65 9.04
C GLY A 91 1.26 -4.48 7.98
N VAL A 92 0.04 -4.95 8.23
CA VAL A 92 -1.08 -4.81 7.28
C VAL A 92 -1.58 -3.37 7.15
N ASP A 93 -1.25 -2.51 8.10
CA ASP A 93 -1.42 -1.06 8.06
C ASP A 93 -0.71 -0.44 6.83
N ARG A 94 0.52 -0.89 6.51
CA ARG A 94 1.22 -0.42 5.30
C ARG A 94 0.57 -0.95 4.02
N PHE A 95 0.05 -2.16 4.07
CA PHE A 95 -0.73 -2.70 2.95
C PHE A 95 -2.00 -1.88 2.72
N ALA A 96 -2.72 -1.52 3.77
CA ALA A 96 -3.91 -0.67 3.67
C ALA A 96 -3.58 0.71 3.06
N LEU A 97 -2.46 1.33 3.43
CA LEU A 97 -2.01 2.57 2.80
C LEU A 97 -1.69 2.38 1.31
N LEU A 98 -1.03 1.28 0.94
CA LEU A 98 -0.73 0.97 -0.45
C LEU A 98 -2.00 0.77 -1.28
N THR A 99 -3.00 0.07 -0.75
CA THR A 99 -4.28 -0.14 -1.45
C THR A 99 -5.08 1.15 -1.59
N ALA A 100 -5.09 2.01 -0.56
CA ALA A 100 -5.70 3.34 -0.64
C ALA A 100 -5.02 4.21 -1.71
N LEU A 101 -3.67 4.24 -1.74
CA LEU A 101 -2.91 4.94 -2.78
C LEU A 101 -3.28 4.45 -4.19
N ALA A 102 -3.39 3.13 -4.37
CA ALA A 102 -3.77 2.56 -5.67
C ALA A 102 -5.20 2.92 -6.07
N GLY A 103 -6.12 3.02 -5.10
CA GLY A 103 -7.49 3.50 -5.31
C GLY A 103 -7.52 4.94 -5.81
N HIS A 104 -6.74 5.83 -5.19
CA HIS A 104 -6.62 7.23 -5.62
C HIS A 104 -5.91 7.39 -6.96
N ALA A 105 -4.89 6.57 -7.23
CA ALA A 105 -4.23 6.53 -8.53
C ALA A 105 -5.20 6.13 -9.65
N ALA A 106 -6.15 5.22 -9.37
CA ALA A 106 -7.15 4.79 -10.33
C ALA A 106 -8.29 5.80 -10.51
N ALA A 107 -8.67 6.52 -9.46
CA ALA A 107 -9.77 7.47 -9.49
C ALA A 107 -9.40 8.83 -10.11
N ASP A 108 -8.10 9.15 -10.20
CA ASP A 108 -7.54 10.40 -10.75
C ASP A 108 -8.17 11.69 -10.18
N ARG A 109 -8.53 11.62 -8.88
CA ARG A 109 -9.20 12.72 -8.16
C ARG A 109 -8.25 13.78 -7.63
N PHE A 110 -6.99 13.40 -7.40
CA PHE A 110 -5.99 14.22 -6.72
C PHE A 110 -4.72 14.36 -7.58
N ASP A 111 -4.20 15.58 -7.62
CA ASP A 111 -2.94 15.90 -8.28
C ASP A 111 -1.75 15.51 -7.41
N VAL A 112 -1.87 15.71 -6.09
CA VAL A 112 -0.87 15.34 -5.07
C VAL A 112 -1.54 14.57 -3.94
N VAL A 113 -0.89 13.47 -3.53
CA VAL A 113 -1.21 12.78 -2.28
C VAL A 113 -0.03 12.95 -1.32
N VAL A 114 -0.26 13.62 -0.20
CA VAL A 114 0.69 13.70 0.91
C VAL A 114 0.44 12.53 1.84
N VAL A 115 1.42 11.67 2.02
CA VAL A 115 1.33 10.48 2.86
C VAL A 115 2.07 10.73 4.16
N ASP A 116 1.37 10.75 5.29
CA ASP A 116 1.98 10.64 6.62
C ASP A 116 2.43 9.18 6.80
N ALA A 117 3.68 8.89 6.44
CA ALA A 117 4.21 7.54 6.43
C ALA A 117 4.65 7.06 7.84
N GLY A 118 4.43 7.90 8.86
CA GLY A 118 4.83 7.62 10.24
C GLY A 118 6.35 7.57 10.42
N PRO A 119 6.84 6.83 11.41
CA PRO A 119 8.27 6.68 11.67
C PRO A 119 9.04 6.07 10.48
N THR A 120 10.33 6.41 10.33
CA THR A 120 11.18 5.98 9.21
C THR A 120 11.11 4.47 8.92
N PRO A 121 11.14 3.56 9.92
CA PRO A 121 11.02 2.12 9.65
C PRO A 121 9.68 1.72 9.02
N ALA A 122 8.58 2.38 9.42
CA ALA A 122 7.27 2.14 8.84
C ALA A 122 7.20 2.65 7.39
N ALA A 123 7.77 3.83 7.12
CA ALA A 123 7.86 4.39 5.77
C ALA A 123 8.70 3.51 4.84
N LEU A 124 9.84 3.00 5.31
CA LEU A 124 10.66 2.03 4.56
C LEU A 124 9.89 0.74 4.29
N THR A 125 9.09 0.26 5.25
CA THR A 125 8.24 -0.92 5.05
C THR A 125 7.21 -0.67 3.94
N LEU A 126 6.56 0.50 3.92
CA LEU A 126 5.63 0.90 2.87
C LEU A 126 6.30 0.98 1.49
N LEU A 127 7.48 1.59 1.41
CA LEU A 127 8.25 1.69 0.16
C LEU A 127 8.70 0.31 -0.36
N ALA A 128 9.00 -0.64 0.54
CA ALA A 128 9.47 -1.99 0.18
C ALA A 128 8.33 -2.89 -0.30
N LEU A 129 7.10 -2.57 0.14
CA LEU A 129 5.95 -3.43 0.00
C LEU A 129 5.62 -3.80 -1.47
N PRO A 130 5.62 -2.87 -2.45
CA PRO A 130 5.46 -3.21 -3.86
C PRO A 130 6.43 -4.31 -4.35
N GLY A 131 7.71 -4.20 -3.95
CA GLY A 131 8.75 -5.16 -4.35
C GLY A 131 8.55 -6.52 -3.70
N ALA A 132 8.30 -6.54 -2.39
CA ALA A 132 8.01 -7.76 -1.64
C ALA A 132 6.77 -8.47 -2.19
N LEU A 133 5.73 -7.71 -2.54
CA LEU A 133 4.47 -8.26 -3.03
C LEU A 133 4.62 -8.88 -4.42
N ARG A 134 5.34 -8.23 -5.34
CA ARG A 134 5.69 -8.82 -6.65
C ARG A 134 6.45 -10.13 -6.51
N TRP A 135 7.40 -10.19 -5.57
CA TRP A 135 8.14 -11.43 -5.31
C TRP A 135 7.21 -12.55 -4.83
N TRP A 136 6.35 -12.27 -3.84
CA TRP A 136 5.39 -13.25 -3.33
C TRP A 136 4.39 -13.71 -4.39
N LEU A 137 3.88 -12.80 -5.21
CA LEU A 137 2.96 -13.12 -6.31
C LEU A 137 3.62 -14.02 -7.36
N GLY A 138 4.91 -13.81 -7.64
CA GLY A 138 5.70 -14.72 -8.49
C GLY A 138 5.83 -16.14 -7.94
N GLN A 139 5.89 -16.30 -6.61
CA GLN A 139 5.93 -17.61 -5.96
C GLN A 139 4.55 -18.29 -5.89
N LEU A 140 3.49 -17.52 -5.59
CA LEU A 140 2.14 -18.03 -5.38
C LEU A 140 1.38 -18.31 -6.67
N ALA A 141 1.67 -17.56 -7.74
CA ALA A 141 1.00 -17.65 -9.03
C ALA A 141 2.00 -17.86 -10.20
N PRO A 142 2.86 -18.90 -10.16
CA PRO A 142 3.82 -19.17 -11.22
C PRO A 142 3.09 -19.45 -12.54
N THR A 143 3.74 -19.14 -13.67
CA THR A 143 3.17 -19.24 -15.03
C THR A 143 2.54 -20.61 -15.29
N ARG A 144 3.14 -21.69 -14.78
CA ARG A 144 2.61 -23.05 -14.90
C ARG A 144 1.22 -23.20 -14.27
N LEU A 145 0.99 -22.64 -13.09
CA LEU A 145 -0.32 -22.68 -12.44
C LEU A 145 -1.35 -21.84 -13.21
N ARG A 146 -0.95 -20.69 -13.77
CA ARG A 146 -1.83 -19.87 -14.63
C ARG A 146 -2.27 -20.63 -15.88
N VAL A 147 -1.35 -21.34 -16.53
CA VAL A 147 -1.65 -22.19 -17.69
C VAL A 147 -2.57 -23.36 -17.29
N LEU A 148 -2.30 -24.05 -16.20
CA LEU A 148 -3.16 -25.16 -15.76
C LEU A 148 -4.58 -24.69 -15.38
N ALA A 149 -4.70 -23.56 -14.70
CA ALA A 149 -5.99 -23.02 -14.30
C ALA A 149 -6.82 -22.57 -15.51
N SER A 150 -6.20 -21.95 -16.51
CA SER A 150 -6.88 -21.55 -17.76
C SER A 150 -7.35 -22.76 -18.57
N LEU A 151 -6.51 -23.79 -18.71
CA LEU A 151 -6.92 -25.06 -19.35
C LEU A 151 -8.10 -25.72 -18.61
N ARG A 152 -8.06 -25.76 -17.27
CA ARG A 152 -9.16 -26.32 -16.47
C ARG A 152 -10.45 -25.52 -16.61
N ALA A 153 -10.35 -24.18 -16.67
CA ALA A 153 -11.51 -23.32 -16.88
C ALA A 153 -12.14 -23.53 -18.27
N ALA A 154 -11.31 -23.71 -19.31
CA ALA A 154 -11.77 -24.01 -20.67
C ALA A 154 -12.41 -25.40 -20.79
N ALA A 155 -11.90 -26.40 -20.06
CA ALA A 155 -12.42 -27.77 -20.09
C ALA A 155 -13.75 -27.95 -19.33
N ALA A 156 -14.08 -27.08 -18.38
CA ALA A 156 -15.30 -27.17 -17.57
C ALA A 156 -15.96 -25.78 -17.38
N PRO A 157 -16.44 -25.16 -18.47
CA PRO A 157 -17.07 -23.85 -18.40
C PRO A 157 -18.31 -23.90 -17.48
N GLY A 158 -18.43 -22.93 -16.58
CA GLY A 158 -19.56 -22.80 -15.65
C GLY A 158 -19.43 -23.58 -14.33
N ARG A 159 -18.36 -24.38 -14.13
CA ARG A 159 -18.07 -24.93 -12.79
C ARG A 159 -17.23 -23.94 -11.97
N PRO A 160 -17.53 -23.77 -10.66
CA PRO A 160 -16.71 -22.92 -9.80
C PRO A 160 -15.28 -23.46 -9.75
N ASN A 161 -14.34 -22.62 -10.19
CA ASN A 161 -12.91 -22.93 -10.16
C ASN A 161 -12.23 -21.99 -9.16
N GLY A 162 -12.17 -22.40 -7.89
CA GLY A 162 -11.54 -21.61 -6.82
C GLY A 162 -10.09 -21.21 -7.14
N LEU A 163 -9.33 -22.06 -7.85
CA LEU A 163 -7.97 -21.74 -8.31
C LEU A 163 -7.95 -20.60 -9.33
N ALA A 164 -8.88 -20.58 -10.29
CA ALA A 164 -8.98 -19.46 -11.23
C ALA A 164 -9.35 -18.15 -10.53
N GLY A 165 -10.24 -18.21 -9.52
CA GLY A 165 -10.59 -17.05 -8.69
C GLY A 165 -9.42 -16.50 -7.89
N LEU A 166 -8.60 -17.37 -7.30
CA LEU A 166 -7.37 -16.98 -6.59
C LEU A 166 -6.33 -16.37 -7.53
N LEU A 167 -6.15 -16.92 -8.72
CA LEU A 167 -5.22 -16.38 -9.71
C LEU A 167 -5.68 -15.02 -10.26
N ALA A 168 -6.99 -14.85 -10.51
CA ALA A 168 -7.55 -13.54 -10.85
C ALA A 168 -7.36 -12.51 -9.72
N SER A 169 -7.41 -12.96 -8.47
CA SER A 169 -7.12 -12.11 -7.29
C SER A 169 -5.65 -11.70 -7.23
N ALA A 170 -4.73 -12.63 -7.55
CA ALA A 170 -3.31 -12.34 -7.67
C ALA A 170 -3.04 -11.31 -8.78
N GLU A 171 -3.67 -11.46 -9.95
CA GLU A 171 -3.58 -10.47 -11.05
C GLU A 171 -4.14 -9.10 -10.66
N GLY A 172 -5.26 -9.06 -9.94
CA GLY A 172 -5.80 -7.81 -9.40
C GLY A 172 -4.82 -7.11 -8.44
N LEU A 173 -4.03 -7.88 -7.70
CA LEU A 173 -3.01 -7.36 -6.81
C LEU A 173 -1.76 -6.89 -7.56
N GLU A 174 -1.35 -7.57 -8.63
CA GLU A 174 -0.29 -7.09 -9.54
C GLU A 174 -0.68 -5.71 -10.13
N GLN A 175 -1.90 -5.59 -10.66
CA GLN A 175 -2.42 -4.33 -11.19
C GLN A 175 -2.48 -3.22 -10.14
N LEU A 176 -2.82 -3.57 -8.89
CA LEU A 176 -2.83 -2.62 -7.78
C LEU A 176 -1.43 -2.07 -7.53
N VAL A 177 -0.44 -2.97 -7.45
CA VAL A 177 0.96 -2.61 -7.21
C VAL A 177 1.52 -1.74 -8.32
N ASP A 178 1.21 -2.06 -9.59
CA ASP A 178 1.71 -1.32 -10.75
C ASP A 178 1.14 0.10 -10.86
N ARG A 179 -0.04 0.35 -10.27
CA ARG A 179 -0.65 1.69 -10.24
C ARG A 179 0.03 2.65 -9.29
N VAL A 180 0.76 2.16 -8.28
CA VAL A 180 1.38 3.02 -7.27
C VAL A 180 2.86 3.24 -7.60
N PRO A 181 3.26 4.43 -8.08
CA PRO A 181 4.60 4.70 -8.57
C PRO A 181 5.62 4.97 -7.44
N LEU A 182 5.58 4.21 -6.33
CA LEU A 182 6.47 4.43 -5.17
C LEU A 182 7.97 4.32 -5.52
N GLY A 183 8.31 3.57 -6.56
CA GLY A 183 9.68 3.43 -7.06
C GLY A 183 10.09 4.43 -8.15
N ASP A 184 9.19 5.31 -8.60
CA ASP A 184 9.46 6.28 -9.64
C ASP A 184 9.83 7.64 -9.01
N PRO A 185 11.10 8.09 -9.10
CA PRO A 185 11.54 9.35 -8.51
C PRO A 185 10.94 10.60 -9.20
N ALA A 186 10.36 10.47 -10.40
CA ALA A 186 9.67 11.58 -11.07
C ALA A 186 8.23 11.77 -10.55
N ARG A 187 7.70 10.78 -9.81
CA ARG A 187 6.32 10.76 -9.32
C ARG A 187 6.21 10.62 -7.80
N THR A 188 7.27 10.20 -7.13
CA THR A 188 7.31 10.00 -5.68
C THR A 188 8.52 10.70 -5.08
N ALA A 189 8.27 11.59 -4.12
CA ALA A 189 9.29 12.25 -3.31
C ALA A 189 9.16 11.82 -1.84
N VAL A 190 10.30 11.75 -1.14
CA VAL A 190 10.35 11.44 0.30
C VAL A 190 10.93 12.64 1.04
N HIS A 191 10.15 13.21 1.95
CA HIS A 191 10.54 14.29 2.84
C HIS A 191 10.84 13.74 4.23
N LEU A 192 12.09 13.90 4.64
CA LEU A 192 12.58 13.48 5.95
C LEU A 192 12.50 14.67 6.92
N VAL A 193 11.75 14.49 8.00
CA VAL A 193 11.57 15.48 9.06
C VAL A 193 12.42 15.09 10.25
N LEU A 194 13.34 15.99 10.61
CA LEU A 194 14.32 15.79 11.66
C LEU A 194 14.23 16.90 12.69
N ARG A 195 14.63 16.56 13.92
CA ARG A 195 14.90 17.57 14.94
C ARG A 195 16.23 18.25 14.63
N PRO A 196 16.38 19.55 14.94
CA PRO A 196 17.65 20.25 14.75
C PRO A 196 18.61 19.94 15.91
N ASP A 197 18.99 18.68 16.08
CA ASP A 197 19.93 18.22 17.11
C ASP A 197 21.00 17.30 16.53
N THR A 198 22.05 17.05 17.31
CA THR A 198 23.22 16.28 16.89
C THR A 198 22.91 14.80 16.66
N THR A 199 21.75 14.32 17.11
CA THR A 199 21.30 12.93 16.93
C THR A 199 20.39 12.77 15.71
N ALA A 200 20.07 13.85 14.99
CA ALA A 200 19.23 13.82 13.80
C ALA A 200 19.66 12.76 12.77
N ALA A 201 20.95 12.73 12.42
CA ALA A 201 21.48 11.81 11.42
C ALA A 201 21.43 10.33 11.87
N THR A 202 21.61 10.06 13.17
CA THR A 202 21.60 8.69 13.70
C THR A 202 20.20 8.19 14.01
N SER A 203 19.25 9.10 14.26
CA SER A 203 17.86 8.78 14.60
C SER A 203 17.07 8.11 13.45
N CYS A 204 17.51 8.29 12.20
CA CYS A 204 16.90 7.65 11.04
C CYS A 204 17.21 6.16 10.91
N GLY A 205 18.09 5.62 11.76
CA GLY A 205 18.63 4.29 11.60
C GLY A 205 19.68 4.22 10.48
N PRO A 206 20.34 3.07 10.29
CA PRO A 206 21.27 2.89 9.18
C PRO A 206 20.54 3.08 7.84
N PRO A 207 21.20 3.66 6.81
CA PRO A 207 20.63 3.68 5.48
C PRO A 207 20.27 2.24 5.10
N PRO A 208 19.11 2.00 4.46
CA PRO A 208 18.81 0.66 4.01
C PRO A 208 19.97 0.15 3.12
N PRO A 209 20.32 -1.15 3.15
CA PRO A 209 21.25 -1.73 2.18
C PRO A 209 20.79 -1.29 0.79
N PRO A 210 21.65 -1.00 -0.20
CA PRO A 210 21.19 -0.47 -1.49
C PRO A 210 20.07 -1.36 -2.02
N TRP A 211 18.84 -0.86 -2.00
CA TRP A 211 17.70 -1.57 -2.56
C TRP A 211 18.08 -1.77 -4.00
N GLY A 212 18.26 -3.04 -4.38
CA GLY A 212 18.72 -3.39 -5.70
C GLY A 212 17.92 -2.58 -6.70
N CYS A 213 18.59 -1.63 -7.36
CA CYS A 213 18.26 -1.26 -8.70
C CYS A 213 18.39 -2.55 -9.51
N SER A 214 17.38 -3.41 -9.46
CA SER A 214 17.20 -4.55 -10.35
C SER A 214 16.73 -4.03 -11.71
N GLY A 215 17.39 -2.97 -12.19
CA GLY A 215 17.54 -2.76 -13.62
C GLY A 215 18.37 -3.92 -14.11
N SER A 216 17.74 -4.80 -14.87
CA SER A 216 18.34 -5.89 -15.61
C SER A 216 19.60 -5.42 -16.34
N ARG A 217 20.77 -5.56 -15.74
CA ARG A 217 22.01 -5.68 -16.52
C ARG A 217 22.02 -7.10 -17.07
N SER A 218 21.43 -7.25 -18.26
CA SER A 218 21.75 -8.38 -19.12
C SER A 218 23.27 -8.39 -19.31
N ARG A 219 23.96 -9.32 -18.66
CA ARG A 219 25.32 -9.67 -19.07
C ARG A 219 25.18 -10.40 -20.40
N ARG A 220 25.76 -9.79 -21.44
CA ARG A 220 26.21 -10.51 -22.63
C ARG A 220 27.33 -11.47 -22.24
#